data_AF-A0A962QED5-F1
#
_entry.id   AF-A0A962QED5-F1
#
_cell.length_a   1.000
_cell.length_b   1.000
_cell.length_c   1.000
_cell.angle_alpha   90.00
_cell.angle_beta   90.00
_cell.angle_gamma   90.00
#
_symmetry.space_group_name_H-M   'P 1'
#
loop_
_entity.id
_entity.type
_entity.pdbx_description
1 polymer ?
#
loop_
_entity_poly.entity_id
_entity_poly.type
_entity_poly.pdbx_seq_one_letter_code
_entity_poly.pdbx_strand_id
1 'polypeptide(L)' 'MAEKILIVTGDGGESYEVLYALHRFQEAGYTTDIAAPSARSLHLVQHDFEPGWDTYIERQGYRAEANISF' A
#
# COMPACT_ATOMS: atom_id res chain seq x y z
N MET A 1 -11.30 -19.92 11.42
CA MET A 1 -11.49 -18.51 11.05
C MET A 1 -10.27 -18.09 10.27
N ALA A 2 -10.41 -17.31 9.19
CA ALA A 2 -9.25 -16.75 8.50
C ALA A 2 -8.51 -15.80 9.46
N GLU A 3 -7.19 -15.90 9.56
CA GLU A 3 -6.41 -14.93 10.33
C GLU A 3 -6.55 -13.54 9.70
N LYS A 4 -6.48 -12.51 10.56
CA LYS A 4 -6.71 -11.12 10.17
C LYS A 4 -5.38 -10.37 10.13
N ILE A 5 -5.10 -9.72 8.99
CA ILE A 5 -3.90 -8.92 8.75
C ILE A 5 -4.30 -7.45 8.62
N LEU A 6 -3.49 -6.55 9.20
CA LEU A 6 -3.61 -5.11 9.08
C LEU A 6 -2.39 -4.56 8.34
N ILE A 7 -2.62 -3.90 7.20
CA ILE A 7 -1.60 -3.14 6.49
C ILE A 7 -1.71 -1.68 6.94
N VAL A 8 -0.67 -1.13 7.56
CA VAL A 8 -0.63 0.27 7.99
C VAL A 8 0.11 1.09 6.94
N THR A 9 -0.54 2.09 6.37
CA THR A 9 0.04 2.98 5.35
C THR A 9 -0.64 4.36 5.39
N GLY A 10 -0.34 5.22 4.41
CA GLY A 10 -0.91 6.55 4.26
C GLY A 10 -0.69 7.12 2.86
N ASP A 11 -1.06 8.38 2.63
CA ASP A 11 -0.62 9.07 1.42
C ASP A 11 0.91 9.07 1.36
N GLY A 12 1.48 8.78 0.19
CA GLY A 12 2.91 8.63 0.02
C GLY A 12 3.47 7.24 0.34
N GLY A 13 2.64 6.26 0.73
CA GLY A 13 3.06 4.87 0.79
C GLY A 13 3.45 4.34 -0.59
N GLU A 14 4.36 3.36 -0.66
CA GLU A 14 4.78 2.76 -1.93
C GLU A 14 3.66 1.83 -2.46
N SER A 15 3.25 2.06 -3.71
CA SER A 15 2.05 1.49 -4.31
C SER A 15 2.14 0.00 -4.55
N TYR A 16 3.29 -0.50 -4.97
CA TYR A 16 3.52 -1.91 -5.18
C TYR A 16 3.60 -2.65 -3.85
N GLU A 17 4.31 -2.12 -2.85
CA GLU A 17 4.41 -2.70 -1.51
C GLU A 17 3.02 -2.90 -0.88
N VAL A 18 2.17 -1.87 -0.94
CA VAL A 18 0.81 -1.92 -0.36
C VAL A 18 -0.10 -2.88 -1.14
N LEU A 19 -0.17 -2.75 -2.47
CA LEU A 19 -1.14 -3.51 -3.27
C LEU A 19 -0.71 -4.96 -3.46
N TYR A 20 0.58 -5.24 -3.59
CA TYR A 20 1.09 -6.60 -3.64
C TYR A 20 0.81 -7.35 -2.34
N ALA A 21 1.10 -6.72 -1.19
CA ALA A 21 0.79 -7.31 0.12
C ALA A 21 -0.72 -7.61 0.25
N LEU A 22 -1.58 -6.64 -0.06
CA LEU A 22 -3.04 -6.80 -0.02
C LEU A 22 -3.49 -8.02 -0.82
N HIS A 23 -3.11 -8.09 -2.11
CA HIS A 23 -3.55 -9.16 -2.99
C HIS A 23 -2.98 -10.52 -2.58
N ARG A 24 -1.71 -10.60 -2.17
CA ARG A 24 -1.09 -11.87 -1.76
C ARG A 24 -1.70 -12.45 -0.50
N PHE A 25 -2.03 -11.60 0.48
CA PHE A 25 -2.73 -12.07 1.68
C PHE A 25 -4.16 -12.52 1.36
N GLN A 26 -4.88 -11.78 0.51
CA GLN A 26 -6.22 -12.20 0.07
C GLN A 26 -6.18 -13.53 -0.70
N GLU A 27 -5.24 -13.72 -1.62
CA GLU A 27 -5.04 -14.98 -2.36
C GLU A 27 -4.72 -16.16 -1.44
N ALA A 28 -3.99 -15.92 -0.34
CA ALA A 28 -3.69 -16.94 0.66
C ALA A 28 -4.84 -17.19 1.66
N GLY A 29 -5.98 -16.50 1.51
CA GLY A 29 -7.19 -16.72 2.31
C GLY A 29 -7.25 -15.92 3.62
N TYR A 30 -6.40 -14.91 3.78
CA TYR A 30 -6.43 -14.01 4.95
C TYR A 30 -7.48 -12.91 4.77
N THR A 31 -8.08 -12.49 5.89
CA THR A 31 -8.86 -11.24 5.91
C THR A 31 -7.88 -10.07 6.08
N THR A 32 -7.78 -9.19 5.09
CA THR A 32 -6.75 -8.13 5.06
C THR A 32 -7.40 -6.76 4.92
N ASP A 33 -7.10 -5.86 5.86
CA ASP A 33 -7.58 -4.48 5.87
C ASP A 33 -6.40 -3.49 5.72
N ILE A 34 -6.66 -2.34 5.10
CA ILE A 34 -5.71 -1.23 5.03
C ILE A 34 -6.14 -0.15 6.03
N ALA A 35 -5.23 0.25 6.91
CA ALA A 35 -5.42 1.30 7.89
C ALA A 35 -4.56 2.53 7.59
N ALA A 36 -5.16 3.71 7.77
CA ALA A 36 -4.52 5.02 7.62
C ALA A 36 -5.08 5.99 8.68
N PRO A 37 -4.54 7.22 8.84
CA PRO A 37 -5.10 8.20 9.79
C PRO A 37 -6.57 8.58 9.53
N SER A 38 -7.09 8.29 8.34
CA SER A 38 -8.50 8.44 7.97
C SER A 38 -8.88 7.35 6.96
N ALA A 39 -10.06 6.75 7.10
CA ALA A 39 -10.59 5.81 6.10
C ALA A 39 -11.01 6.58 4.83
N ARG A 40 -10.20 6.46 3.77
CA ARG A 40 -10.39 7.12 2.47
C ARG A 40 -9.51 6.49 1.40
N SER A 41 -9.73 6.91 0.15
CA SER A 41 -8.79 6.69 -0.95
C SER A 41 -7.46 7.42 -0.68
N LEU A 42 -6.37 6.66 -0.73
CA LEU A 42 -5.00 7.13 -0.55
C LEU A 42 -4.33 7.37 -1.91
N HIS A 43 -3.51 8.42 -1.98
CA HIS A 43 -2.60 8.67 -3.09
C HIS A 43 -1.25 8.03 -2.76
N LEU A 44 -0.94 6.90 -3.40
CA LEU A 44 0.35 6.23 -3.22
C LEU A 44 1.36 6.72 -4.26
N VAL A 45 2.63 6.38 -4.02
CA VAL A 45 3.74 6.71 -4.90
C VAL A 45 4.40 5.43 -5.41
N GLN A 46 5.19 5.56 -6.46
CA GLN A 46 6.06 4.50 -6.94
C GLN A 46 7.51 4.93 -6.76
N HIS A 47 8.31 4.07 -6.11
CA HIS A 47 9.76 4.25 -6.05
C HIS A 47 10.42 3.38 -7.11
N ASP A 48 11.26 4.01 -7.95
CA ASP A 48 11.98 3.34 -9.04
C ASP A 48 13.40 3.89 -9.16
N PHE A 49 14.23 3.27 -10.00
CA PHE A 49 15.62 3.68 -10.23
C PHE A 49 15.85 4.01 -11.71
N GLU A 50 16.52 5.13 -11.96
CA GLU A 50 16.88 5.56 -13.31
C GLU A 50 18.39 5.78 -13.47
N PRO A 51 18.94 5.58 -14.68
CA PRO A 51 20.33 5.89 -14.96
C PRO A 51 20.68 7.34 -14.61
N GLY A 52 21.79 7.53 -13.88
CA GLY A 52 22.28 8.86 -13.50
C GLY A 52 21.71 9.42 -12.20
N TRP A 53 20.90 8.64 -11.47
CA TRP A 53 20.43 8.98 -10.14
C TRP A 53 21.10 8.11 -9.08
N ASP A 54 21.59 8.74 -8.01
CA ASP A 54 22.22 8.04 -6.88
C ASP A 54 21.19 7.46 -5.89
N THR A 55 19.91 7.77 -6.07
CA THR A 55 18.80 7.31 -5.23
C THR A 55 17.56 7.05 -6.08
N TYR A 56 16.50 6.55 -5.44
CA TYR A 56 15.21 6.35 -6.07
C TYR A 56 14.62 7.66 -6.60
N ILE A 57 13.88 7.56 -7.69
CA ILE A 57 12.92 8.57 -8.12
C ILE A 57 11.54 8.23 -7.55
N GLU A 58 10.74 9.25 -7.32
CA GLU A 58 9.35 9.09 -6.88
C GLU A 58 8.38 9.53 -7.97
N ARG A 59 7.42 8.67 -8.31
CA ARG A 59 6.37 8.92 -9.30
C ARG A 59 5.00 8.72 -8.68
N GLN A 60 3.95 9.22 -9.35
CA GLN A 60 2.57 8.93 -8.93
C GLN A 60 2.28 7.44 -9.11
N GLY A 61 1.86 6.77 -8.04
CA GLY A 61 1.46 5.37 -8.04
C GLY A 61 -0.05 5.18 -8.19
N TYR A 62 -0.49 3.93 -8.05
CA TYR A 62 -1.90 3.59 -7.95
C TYR A 62 -2.52 4.08 -6.64
N ARG A 63 -3.85 4.15 -6.58
CA ARG A 63 -4.56 4.43 -5.32
C ARG A 63 -4.84 3.14 -4.55
N ALA A 64 -4.95 3.24 -3.24
CA ALA A 64 -5.49 2.18 -2.39
C ALA A 64 -6.60 2.73 -1.50
N GLU A 65 -7.59 1.92 -1.17
CA GLU A 65 -8.67 2.31 -0.27
C GLU A 65 -8.34 1.89 1.17
N ALA A 66 -8.15 2.87 2.07
CA ALA A 66 -8.06 2.59 3.49
C ALA A 66 -9.46 2.44 4.08
N ASN A 67 -9.77 1.27 4.60
CA ASN A 67 -11.08 0.93 5.16
C ASN A 67 -11.12 0.97 6.70
N ILE A 68 -9.97 1.17 7.35
CA ILE A 68 -9.83 1.34 8.81
C ILE A 68 -9.09 2.64 9.10
N SER A 69 -9.48 3.35 10.18
CA SER A 69 -8.75 4.49 10.72
C SER A 69 -8.12 4.19 12.08
N PHE A 70 -7.03 4.88 12.44
CA PHE A 70 -6.40 4.83 13.76
C PHE A 70 -5.99 6.21 14.26
#